data_AF-A0A1V8TTG3-F1
#
_entry.id   AF-A0A1V8TTG3-F1
#
_cell.length_a   1.000
_cell.length_b   1.000
_cell.length_c   1.000
_cell.angle_alpha   90.00
_cell.angle_beta   90.00
_cell.angle_gamma   90.00
#
_symmetry.space_group_name_H-M   'P 1'
#
loop_
_entity.id
_entity.type
_entity.pdbx_description
1 polymer ?
#
loop_
_entity_poly.entity_id
_entity_poly.type
_entity_poly.pdbx_seq_one_letter_code
_entity_poly.pdbx_strand_id
1 'polypeptide(L)'
;MDDFASDTDSDYTSYWRDWFIAARGNEYFCEIDEDYLTDRFNLTGLNTEVQYYQYALDLVTDVFDIEVDDDMREQIEKSARHLYGLVHARYIVTTRGLAKMMEKYKQGVFGRCPRVICSSQHLLPMGQHDTPSHSNVKLYCPKCEDIYNPKSSRHNSIDGAYFGTSFHNILFQVYPALLPPKTQRRYEPRLYGFRVHASAALMRWQEERREEMKERLRVKGLEAGFEEGEEGEGEEESEDDEVGEGQDGIDDMFEGGGAVAAAH
;
A
#
# COMPACT_ATOMS: atom_id res chain seq x y z
N MET A 1 52.16 1.08 27.20
CA MET A 1 51.25 2.20 27.52
C MET A 1 50.27 2.26 26.38
N ASP A 2 49.20 1.52 26.57
CA ASP A 2 47.96 1.56 25.80
C ASP A 2 47.43 2.98 25.73
N ASP A 3 47.06 3.43 24.54
CA ASP A 3 45.91 4.32 24.35
C ASP A 3 45.24 3.91 23.04
N PHE A 4 44.38 2.91 23.19
CA PHE A 4 43.38 2.52 22.22
C PHE A 4 42.31 3.61 22.27
N ALA A 5 42.39 4.60 21.39
CA ALA A 5 41.29 5.52 21.13
C ALA A 5 40.17 4.73 20.45
N SER A 6 39.38 4.03 21.27
CA SER A 6 38.04 3.59 20.92
C SER A 6 37.20 4.85 20.78
N ASP A 7 37.22 5.43 19.59
CA ASP A 7 36.27 6.46 19.17
C ASP A 7 34.90 5.80 19.17
N THR A 8 34.29 5.87 20.34
CA THR A 8 33.02 5.27 20.67
C THR A 8 31.99 6.32 20.23
N ASP A 9 31.68 6.29 18.94
CA ASP A 9 30.67 7.13 18.27
C ASP A 9 29.25 6.70 18.70
N SER A 10 29.02 6.67 20.00
CA SER A 10 27.75 6.31 20.62
C SER A 10 27.53 7.23 21.82
N ASP A 11 26.73 8.29 21.62
CA ASP A 11 25.82 8.90 22.62
C ASP A 11 25.24 10.26 22.20
N TYR A 12 25.39 10.70 20.94
CA TYR A 12 24.59 11.82 20.40
C TYR A 12 23.31 11.31 19.71
N THR A 13 22.51 10.54 20.43
CA THR A 13 21.13 10.24 20.01
C THR A 13 20.31 11.53 20.14
N SER A 14 19.89 12.11 19.02
CA SER A 14 19.04 13.31 19.01
C SER A 14 17.74 13.07 19.75
N TYR A 15 17.50 13.83 20.81
CA TYR A 15 16.35 13.68 21.68
C TYR A 15 15.03 13.88 20.93
N TRP A 16 14.96 14.83 19.99
CA TRP A 16 13.72 15.11 19.27
C TRP A 16 13.34 14.01 18.27
N ARG A 17 14.29 13.49 17.48
CA ARG A 17 14.00 12.47 16.45
C ARG A 17 13.54 11.16 17.09
N ASP A 18 14.23 10.73 18.15
CA ASP A 18 13.87 9.51 18.87
C ASP A 18 12.52 9.64 19.55
N TRP A 19 12.27 10.78 20.19
CA TRP A 19 10.96 11.09 20.77
C TRP A 19 9.86 11.07 19.70
N PHE A 20 10.09 11.67 18.54
CA PHE A 20 9.13 11.72 17.45
C PHE A 20 8.80 10.33 16.91
N ILE A 21 9.80 9.47 16.71
CA ILE A 21 9.58 8.12 16.17
C ILE A 21 8.93 7.20 17.21
N ALA A 22 9.27 7.37 18.50
CA ALA A 22 8.66 6.65 19.60
C ALA A 22 7.22 7.13 19.90
N ALA A 23 6.84 8.31 19.42
CA ALA A 23 5.51 8.86 19.66
C ALA A 23 4.42 7.97 19.07
N ARG A 24 3.31 7.86 19.81
CA ARG A 24 2.16 7.04 19.42
C ARG A 24 1.59 7.53 18.09
N GLY A 25 1.50 6.63 17.11
CA GLY A 25 1.03 6.93 15.76
C GLY A 25 2.15 7.13 14.74
N ASN A 26 3.41 7.25 15.17
CA ASN A 26 4.55 7.44 14.27
C ASN A 26 5.33 6.15 13.99
N GLU A 27 4.72 4.98 14.23
CA GLU A 27 5.39 3.69 14.11
C GLU A 27 5.85 3.38 12.67
N TYR A 28 5.32 4.09 11.66
CA TYR A 28 5.69 3.92 10.25
C TYR A 28 6.95 4.69 9.84
N PHE A 29 7.35 5.73 10.58
CA PHE A 29 8.54 6.51 10.24
C PHE A 29 9.82 5.71 10.53
N CYS A 30 10.83 5.84 9.68
CA CYS A 30 12.19 5.43 10.04
C CYS A 30 13.01 6.64 10.50
N GLU A 31 14.06 6.36 11.27
CA GLU A 31 15.01 7.38 11.66
C GLU A 31 15.81 7.88 10.45
N ILE A 32 15.80 9.20 10.23
CA ILE A 32 16.60 9.87 9.22
C ILE A 32 17.98 10.14 9.80
N ASP A 33 19.03 9.79 9.05
CA ASP A 33 20.41 10.06 9.46
C ASP A 33 20.68 11.56 9.60
N GLU A 34 21.50 11.93 10.58
CA GLU A 34 21.83 13.33 10.86
C GLU A 34 22.62 14.00 9.72
N ASP A 35 23.48 13.24 9.05
CA ASP A 35 24.23 13.72 7.88
C ASP A 35 23.30 14.06 6.70
N TYR A 36 22.18 13.35 6.57
CA TYR A 36 21.15 13.66 5.57
C TYR A 36 20.40 14.96 5.89
N LEU A 37 20.12 15.22 7.16
CA LEU A 37 19.43 16.43 7.64
C LEU A 37 20.32 17.68 7.60
N THR A 38 21.63 17.52 7.78
CA THR A 38 22.58 18.65 7.77
C THR A 38 22.99 19.06 6.35
N ASP A 39 22.84 18.18 5.36
CA ASP A 39 23.10 18.49 3.96
C ASP A 39 21.97 19.32 3.33
N ARG A 40 22.27 20.59 3.08
CA ARG A 40 21.36 21.58 2.47
C ARG A 40 20.85 21.15 1.09
N PHE A 41 21.60 20.34 0.34
CA PHE A 41 21.17 19.89 -0.99
C PHE A 41 19.90 19.03 -0.90
N ASN A 42 19.82 18.15 0.09
CA ASN A 42 18.68 17.26 0.30
C ASN A 42 17.40 18.02 0.70
N LEU A 43 17.56 19.18 1.34
CA LEU A 43 16.47 20.03 1.83
C LEU A 43 16.01 21.10 0.84
N THR A 44 16.57 21.13 -0.38
CA THR A 44 16.26 22.14 -1.39
C THR A 44 14.75 22.24 -1.67
N GLY A 45 14.20 23.46 -1.62
CA GLY A 45 12.79 23.77 -1.88
C GLY A 45 11.84 23.61 -0.69
N LEU A 46 12.26 22.96 0.41
CA LEU A 46 11.40 22.79 1.58
C LEU A 46 11.20 24.10 2.36
N ASN A 47 12.10 25.05 2.20
CA ASN A 47 12.01 26.38 2.80
C ASN A 47 10.81 27.20 2.34
N THR A 48 10.25 26.90 1.15
CA THR A 48 9.03 27.57 0.66
C THR A 48 7.74 26.87 1.08
N GLU A 49 7.83 25.59 1.46
CA GLU A 49 6.68 24.79 1.87
C GLU A 49 6.44 24.85 3.40
N VAL A 50 7.52 24.96 4.18
CA VAL A 50 7.47 24.92 5.65
C VAL A 50 7.54 26.32 6.25
N GLN A 51 6.55 26.66 7.08
CA GLN A 51 6.57 27.89 7.88
C GLN A 51 7.60 27.78 9.01
N TYR A 52 8.28 28.88 9.36
CA TYR A 52 9.31 28.87 10.40
C TYR A 52 10.44 27.85 10.14
N TYR A 53 10.77 27.62 8.86
CA TYR A 53 11.70 26.57 8.42
C TYR A 53 13.00 26.50 9.24
N GLN A 54 13.66 27.63 9.51
CA GLN A 54 14.91 27.64 10.28
C GLN A 54 14.71 27.13 11.71
N TYR A 55 13.70 27.65 12.42
CA TYR A 55 13.37 27.20 13.77
C TYR A 55 12.93 25.74 13.81
N ALA A 56 12.17 25.29 12.79
CA ALA A 56 11.77 23.90 12.65
C ALA A 56 12.98 22.98 12.43
N LEU A 57 13.94 23.38 11.60
CA LEU A 57 15.17 22.63 11.36
C LEU A 57 16.03 22.57 12.62
N ASP A 58 16.23 23.71 13.28
CA ASP A 58 17.01 23.79 14.53
C ASP A 58 16.40 22.90 15.62
N LEU A 59 15.07 22.78 15.67
CA LEU A 59 14.38 21.88 16.61
C LEU A 59 14.60 20.40 16.26
N VAL A 60 14.52 20.03 14.97
CA VAL A 60 14.75 18.64 14.52
C VAL A 60 16.20 18.19 14.71
N THR A 61 17.15 19.13 14.68
CA THR A 61 18.58 18.86 14.89
C THR A 61 19.03 19.12 16.34
N ASP A 62 18.11 19.36 17.29
CA ASP A 62 18.40 19.65 18.70
C ASP A 62 19.36 20.85 18.92
N VAL A 63 19.37 21.83 18.01
CA VAL A 63 20.13 23.11 18.11
C VAL A 63 19.23 24.27 18.57
N PHE A 64 17.96 23.99 18.87
CA PHE A 64 16.99 25.00 19.26
C PHE A 64 17.19 25.49 20.70
N ASP A 65 17.74 26.69 20.86
CA ASP A 65 18.11 27.31 22.15
C ASP A 65 17.36 28.63 22.42
N ILE A 66 16.18 28.83 21.81
CA ILE A 66 15.44 30.09 21.94
C ILE A 66 14.21 29.89 22.83
N GLU A 67 14.11 30.73 23.86
CA GLU A 67 12.88 30.87 24.65
C GLU A 67 11.84 31.64 23.83
N VAL A 68 10.81 30.92 23.39
CA VAL A 68 9.64 31.45 22.71
C VAL A 68 8.41 31.28 23.59
N ASP A 69 7.37 32.07 23.34
CA ASP A 69 6.06 31.87 23.95
C ASP A 69 5.46 30.50 23.59
N ASP A 70 4.60 29.98 24.47
CA ASP A 70 4.02 28.64 24.32
C ASP A 70 3.26 28.46 22.99
N ASP A 71 2.53 29.50 22.56
CA ASP A 71 1.78 29.49 21.30
C ASP A 71 2.70 29.39 20.08
N MET A 72 3.79 30.17 20.06
CA MET A 72 4.81 30.09 19.01
C MET A 72 5.55 28.76 19.04
N ARG A 73 5.82 28.20 20.22
CA ARG A 73 6.45 26.88 20.37
C ARG A 73 5.61 25.79 19.72
N GLU A 74 4.30 25.78 19.95
CA GLU A 74 3.39 24.81 19.34
C GLU A 74 3.40 24.91 17.81
N GLN A 75 3.44 26.14 17.27
CA GLN A 75 3.55 26.37 15.82
C GLN A 75 4.86 25.83 15.25
N ILE A 76 5.99 26.09 15.93
CA ILE A 76 7.30 25.56 15.52
C ILE A 76 7.32 24.03 15.57
N GLU A 77 6.77 23.42 16.61
CA GLU A 77 6.66 21.96 16.71
C GLU A 77 5.82 21.35 15.58
N LYS A 78 4.71 22.02 15.22
CA LYS A 78 3.88 21.59 14.08
C LYS A 78 4.66 21.68 12.77
N SER A 79 5.40 22.76 12.56
CA SER A 79 6.29 22.92 11.40
C SER A 79 7.43 21.91 11.38
N ALA A 80 8.02 21.58 12.54
CA ALA A 80 9.08 20.57 12.66
C ALA A 80 8.58 19.18 12.30
N ARG A 81 7.39 18.78 12.78
CA ARG A 81 6.73 17.53 12.38
C ARG A 81 6.44 17.49 10.88
N HIS A 82 6.01 18.61 10.31
CA HIS A 82 5.76 18.71 8.87
C HIS A 82 7.06 18.61 8.05
N LEU A 83 8.10 19.34 8.44
CA LEU A 83 9.43 19.30 7.83
C LEU A 83 10.00 17.88 7.86
N TYR A 84 10.00 17.25 9.02
CA TYR A 84 10.51 15.89 9.18
C TYR A 84 9.79 14.90 8.27
N GLY A 85 8.46 15.03 8.14
CA GLY A 85 7.68 14.22 7.22
C GLY A 85 8.05 14.42 5.74
N LEU A 86 8.28 15.66 5.30
CA LEU A 86 8.70 15.95 3.93
C LEU A 86 10.11 15.44 3.63
N VAL A 87 11.03 15.58 4.58
CA VAL A 87 12.38 15.03 4.47
C VAL A 87 12.32 13.50 4.46
N HIS A 88 11.47 12.90 5.29
CA HIS A 88 11.29 11.44 5.35
C HIS A 88 10.89 10.88 3.99
N ALA A 89 9.96 11.53 3.26
CA ALA A 89 9.55 11.10 1.93
C ALA A 89 10.72 11.04 0.94
N ARG A 90 11.66 11.99 1.03
CA ARG A 90 12.88 12.01 0.21
C ARG A 90 13.90 10.96 0.68
N TYR A 91 14.06 10.82 1.99
CA TYR A 91 15.04 9.93 2.60
C TYR A 91 14.73 8.45 2.32
N ILE A 92 13.48 8.00 2.43
CA ILE A 92 13.11 6.59 2.25
C ILE A 92 13.29 6.06 0.81
N VAL A 93 13.55 6.95 -0.15
CA VAL A 93 13.88 6.59 -1.53
C VAL A 93 15.40 6.40 -1.73
N THR A 94 16.21 6.89 -0.79
CA THR A 94 17.67 6.68 -0.81
C THR A 94 18.05 5.25 -0.43
N THR A 95 19.26 4.81 -0.77
CA THR A 95 19.76 3.48 -0.42
C THR A 95 19.75 3.21 1.09
N ARG A 96 20.11 4.20 1.91
CA ARG A 96 20.10 4.07 3.37
C ARG A 96 18.68 4.01 3.93
N GLY A 97 17.79 4.90 3.50
CA GLY A 97 16.39 4.89 3.93
C GLY A 97 15.64 3.62 3.51
N LEU A 98 15.88 3.12 2.29
CA LEU A 98 15.31 1.86 1.82
C LEU A 98 15.73 0.68 2.71
N ALA A 99 16.99 0.62 3.15
CA ALA A 99 17.48 -0.43 4.04
C ALA A 99 16.74 -0.41 5.40
N LYS A 100 16.61 0.77 6.03
CA LYS A 100 15.88 0.91 7.30
C LYS A 100 14.40 0.53 7.15
N MET A 101 13.75 0.96 6.08
CA MET A 101 12.35 0.62 5.83
C MET A 101 12.15 -0.87 5.50
N MET A 102 13.11 -1.49 4.83
CA MET A 102 13.12 -2.92 4.52
C MET A 102 13.19 -3.78 5.80
N GLU A 103 13.98 -3.36 6.79
CA GLU A 103 14.03 -4.03 8.10
C GLU A 103 12.67 -3.96 8.82
N LYS A 104 12.04 -2.78 8.83
CA LYS A 104 10.69 -2.60 9.39
C LYS A 104 9.64 -3.42 8.65
N TYR A 105 9.77 -3.56 7.33
CA TYR A 105 8.89 -4.39 6.51
C TYR A 105 9.03 -5.87 6.87
N LYS A 106 10.26 -6.38 7.05
CA LYS A 106 10.50 -7.76 7.49
C LYS A 106 9.92 -8.05 8.87
N GLN A 107 10.00 -7.07 9.77
CA GLN A 107 9.41 -7.15 11.11
C GLN A 107 7.87 -7.05 11.10
N GLY A 108 7.26 -6.59 10.01
CA GLY A 108 5.81 -6.45 9.87
C GLY A 108 5.22 -5.26 10.64
N VAL A 109 6.02 -4.22 10.91
CA VAL A 109 5.62 -3.01 11.68
C VAL A 109 4.44 -2.27 11.03
N PHE A 110 4.39 -2.27 9.70
CA PHE A 110 3.35 -1.58 8.92
C PHE A 110 2.00 -2.30 8.93
N GLY A 111 1.95 -3.52 9.48
CA GLY A 111 0.76 -4.35 9.52
C GLY A 111 0.66 -5.35 8.37
N ARG A 112 -0.51 -5.99 8.29
CA ARG A 112 -0.77 -7.16 7.45
C ARG A 112 -2.01 -6.95 6.59
N CYS A 113 -1.97 -7.49 5.37
CA CYS A 113 -3.06 -7.38 4.40
C CYS A 113 -4.39 -7.87 4.99
N PRO A 114 -5.48 -7.08 4.86
CA PRO A 114 -6.80 -7.50 5.33
C PRO A 114 -7.44 -8.59 4.47
N ARG A 115 -6.98 -8.77 3.22
CA ARG A 115 -7.48 -9.81 2.32
C ARG A 115 -7.03 -11.18 2.82
N VAL A 116 -7.99 -12.06 3.14
CA VAL A 116 -7.74 -13.41 3.68
C VAL A 116 -6.85 -14.24 2.74
N ILE A 117 -7.06 -14.13 1.43
CA ILE A 117 -6.33 -14.88 0.40
C ILE A 117 -4.84 -14.47 0.33
N CYS A 118 -4.49 -13.28 0.85
CA CYS A 118 -3.10 -12.84 0.91
C CYS A 118 -2.32 -13.46 2.07
N SER A 119 -2.91 -14.36 2.86
CA SER A 119 -2.25 -15.09 3.95
C SER A 119 -1.46 -14.18 4.90
N SER A 120 -2.03 -13.04 5.26
CA SER A 120 -1.40 -12.05 6.16
C SER A 120 -0.06 -11.47 5.67
N GLN A 121 0.09 -11.27 4.36
CA GLN A 121 1.23 -10.55 3.75
C GLN A 121 1.52 -9.21 4.42
N HIS A 122 2.80 -8.90 4.65
CA HIS A 122 3.24 -7.61 5.18
C HIS A 122 2.96 -6.48 4.18
N LEU A 123 2.56 -5.32 4.69
CA LEU A 123 2.22 -4.14 3.91
C LEU A 123 3.35 -3.11 3.91
N LEU A 124 3.29 -2.16 3.01
CA LEU A 124 4.18 -0.99 2.99
C LEU A 124 3.37 0.30 3.03
N PRO A 125 3.82 1.34 3.74
CA PRO A 125 3.17 2.64 3.73
C PRO A 125 3.38 3.32 2.37
N MET A 126 2.38 4.07 1.92
CA MET A 126 2.47 4.91 0.73
C MET A 126 1.50 6.10 0.84
N GLY A 127 1.80 7.17 0.09
CA GLY A 127 0.86 8.28 -0.16
C GLY A 127 0.16 8.12 -1.50
N GLN A 128 -1.12 8.51 -1.60
CA GLN A 128 -1.79 8.60 -2.90
C GLN A 128 -1.39 9.86 -3.68
N HIS A 129 -0.94 10.88 -2.95
CA HIS A 129 -0.45 12.14 -3.49
C HIS A 129 0.88 12.49 -2.82
N ASP A 130 1.77 13.13 -3.58
CA ASP A 130 3.02 13.69 -3.07
C ASP A 130 2.82 15.11 -2.49
N THR A 131 1.65 15.73 -2.73
CA THR A 131 1.30 17.03 -2.17
C THR A 131 0.71 16.86 -0.75
N PRO A 132 1.18 17.62 0.24
CA PRO A 132 0.68 17.53 1.62
C PRO A 132 -0.79 17.92 1.75
N SER A 133 -1.44 17.43 2.80
CA SER A 133 -2.82 17.73 3.23
C SER A 133 -3.93 17.28 2.28
N HIS A 134 -3.64 16.43 1.28
CA HIS A 134 -4.65 15.85 0.38
C HIS A 134 -5.19 14.51 0.89
N SER A 135 -4.30 13.59 1.24
CA SER A 135 -4.65 12.22 1.62
C SER A 135 -3.78 11.75 2.77
N ASN A 136 -4.37 11.00 3.69
CA ASN A 136 -3.60 10.30 4.71
C ASN A 136 -2.84 9.09 4.15
N VAL A 137 -1.92 8.57 4.96
CA VAL A 137 -1.12 7.38 4.61
C VAL A 137 -2.01 6.18 4.34
N LYS A 138 -1.69 5.46 3.26
CA LYS A 138 -2.29 4.19 2.89
C LYS A 138 -1.26 3.07 2.96
N LEU A 139 -1.73 1.84 2.87
CA LEU A 139 -0.90 0.65 2.92
C LEU A 139 -1.02 -0.14 1.62
N TYR A 140 0.08 -0.31 0.92
CA TYR A 140 0.18 -1.11 -0.29
C TYR A 140 0.50 -2.57 0.06
N CYS A 141 -0.24 -3.51 -0.55
CA CYS A 141 0.05 -4.93 -0.45
C CYS A 141 0.77 -5.43 -1.70
N PRO A 142 2.00 -5.95 -1.59
CA PRO A 142 2.71 -6.47 -2.75
C PRO A 142 2.16 -7.79 -3.29
N LYS A 143 1.34 -8.52 -2.52
CA LYS A 143 0.77 -9.80 -3.00
C LYS A 143 -0.48 -9.63 -3.85
N CYS A 144 -1.37 -8.68 -3.52
CA CYS A 144 -2.58 -8.40 -4.30
C CYS A 144 -2.55 -7.08 -5.07
N GLU A 145 -1.48 -6.30 -4.94
CA GLU A 145 -1.24 -5.04 -5.67
C GLU A 145 -2.34 -4.00 -5.46
N ASP A 146 -2.91 -3.99 -4.26
CA ASP A 146 -4.03 -3.13 -3.91
C ASP A 146 -3.71 -2.30 -2.66
N ILE A 147 -4.44 -1.20 -2.51
CA ILE A 147 -4.20 -0.16 -1.52
C ILE A 147 -5.28 -0.25 -0.42
N TYR A 148 -4.83 -0.25 0.83
CA TYR A 148 -5.67 -0.40 2.01
C TYR A 148 -5.55 0.79 2.96
N ASN A 149 -6.62 1.03 3.71
CA ASN A 149 -6.57 1.95 4.83
C ASN A 149 -5.90 1.28 6.04
N PRO A 150 -5.08 2.02 6.82
CA PRO A 150 -4.59 1.53 8.11
C PRO A 150 -5.75 1.11 9.02
N LYS A 151 -5.59 -0.04 9.70
CA LYS A 151 -6.65 -0.58 10.59
C LYS A 151 -6.88 0.30 11.82
N SER A 152 -5.82 0.92 12.33
CA SER A 152 -5.87 1.73 13.53
C SER A 152 -6.06 3.21 13.17
N SER A 153 -7.06 3.84 13.78
CA SER A 153 -7.36 5.27 13.57
C SER A 153 -6.17 6.19 13.89
N ARG A 154 -5.26 5.77 14.79
CA ARG A 154 -4.04 6.52 15.13
C ARG A 154 -3.14 6.82 13.91
N HIS A 155 -3.17 5.97 12.89
CA HIS A 155 -2.35 6.11 11.69
C HIS A 155 -3.05 6.95 10.62
N ASN A 156 -4.36 7.21 10.76
CA ASN A 156 -5.11 8.02 9.82
C ASN A 156 -4.81 9.53 9.91
N SER A 157 -4.13 9.97 10.98
CA SER A 157 -3.68 11.35 11.14
C SER A 157 -2.34 11.64 10.46
N ILE A 158 -1.63 10.61 9.99
CA ILE A 158 -0.37 10.79 9.26
C ILE A 158 -0.66 11.15 7.82
N ASP A 159 0.01 12.18 7.33
CA ASP A 159 -0.06 12.56 5.92
C ASP A 159 0.61 11.51 5.03
N GLY A 160 -0.05 11.14 3.93
CA GLY A 160 0.50 10.21 2.96
C GLY A 160 1.69 10.79 2.20
N ALA A 161 1.75 12.12 2.04
CA ALA A 161 2.85 12.80 1.36
C ALA A 161 4.22 12.51 1.99
N TYR A 162 4.25 12.20 3.30
CA TYR A 162 5.49 11.88 4.04
C TYR A 162 6.11 10.52 3.67
N PHE A 163 5.40 9.70 2.91
CA PHE A 163 5.91 8.44 2.35
C PHE A 163 6.03 8.49 0.82
N GLY A 164 5.34 9.45 0.19
CA GLY A 164 5.29 9.60 -1.26
C GLY A 164 4.56 8.46 -1.98
N THR A 165 4.32 8.68 -3.27
CA THR A 165 3.64 7.75 -4.17
C THR A 165 4.56 6.63 -4.67
N SER A 166 5.87 6.88 -4.69
CA SER A 166 6.83 6.03 -5.42
C SER A 166 7.59 5.03 -4.54
N PHE A 167 7.65 5.25 -3.22
CA PHE A 167 8.49 4.49 -2.29
C PHE A 167 8.31 2.96 -2.41
N HIS A 168 7.07 2.47 -2.39
CA HIS A 168 6.78 1.04 -2.45
C HIS A 168 7.30 0.39 -3.75
N ASN A 169 7.21 1.09 -4.88
CA ASN A 169 7.71 0.59 -6.17
C ASN A 169 9.24 0.56 -6.21
N ILE A 170 9.88 1.62 -5.73
CA ILE A 170 11.35 1.74 -5.71
C ILE A 170 11.96 0.67 -4.81
N LEU A 171 11.33 0.38 -3.66
CA LEU A 171 11.78 -0.68 -2.75
C LEU A 171 11.85 -2.04 -3.45
N PHE A 172 10.82 -2.42 -4.22
CA PHE A 172 10.81 -3.68 -4.93
C PHE A 172 11.70 -3.71 -6.18
N GLN A 173 11.99 -2.54 -6.78
CA GLN A 173 12.97 -2.43 -7.85
C GLN A 173 14.40 -2.69 -7.32
N VAL A 174 14.72 -2.18 -6.13
CA VAL A 174 16.04 -2.38 -5.49
C VAL A 174 16.15 -3.76 -4.83
N TYR A 175 15.06 -4.27 -4.26
CA TYR A 175 15.00 -5.59 -3.63
C TYR A 175 13.94 -6.51 -4.26
N PRO A 176 14.16 -7.01 -5.50
CA PRO A 176 13.20 -7.89 -6.17
C PRO A 176 12.89 -9.17 -5.40
N ALA A 177 13.84 -9.69 -4.61
CA ALA A 177 13.68 -10.89 -3.79
C ALA A 177 12.61 -10.76 -2.68
N LEU A 178 12.17 -9.54 -2.36
CA LEU A 178 11.12 -9.30 -1.37
C LEU A 178 9.71 -9.35 -1.97
N LEU A 179 9.58 -9.41 -3.29
CA LEU A 179 8.29 -9.55 -3.96
C LEU A 179 7.73 -10.94 -3.67
N PRO A 180 6.58 -11.05 -2.97
CA PRO A 180 5.92 -12.32 -2.80
C PRO A 180 5.38 -12.79 -4.16
N PRO A 181 5.32 -14.11 -4.40
CA PRO A 181 4.66 -14.63 -5.58
C PRO A 181 3.19 -14.20 -5.57
N LYS A 182 2.71 -13.79 -6.75
CA LYS A 182 1.36 -13.23 -6.89
C LYS A 182 0.36 -14.38 -6.86
N THR A 183 -0.72 -14.24 -6.09
CA THR A 183 -1.75 -15.29 -6.03
C THR A 183 -2.90 -14.99 -6.97
N GLN A 184 -3.32 -16.00 -7.73
CA GLN A 184 -4.48 -15.91 -8.62
C GLN A 184 -5.79 -16.33 -7.92
N ARG A 185 -5.68 -16.88 -6.70
CA ARG A 185 -6.81 -17.41 -5.96
C ARG A 185 -7.84 -16.30 -5.69
N ARG A 186 -9.11 -16.60 -5.92
CA ARG A 186 -10.25 -15.73 -5.63
C ARG A 186 -11.21 -16.45 -4.70
N TYR A 187 -11.97 -15.67 -3.94
CA TYR A 187 -13.00 -16.24 -3.08
C TYR A 187 -14.12 -16.77 -3.97
N GLU A 188 -14.42 -18.07 -3.88
CA GLU A 188 -15.53 -18.71 -4.57
C GLU A 188 -16.77 -18.74 -3.64
N PRO A 189 -17.85 -18.00 -3.94
CA PRO A 189 -19.07 -18.08 -3.14
C PRO A 189 -19.76 -19.42 -3.39
N ARG A 190 -20.02 -20.17 -2.31
CA ARG A 190 -20.71 -21.46 -2.34
C ARG A 190 -21.94 -21.46 -1.44
N LEU A 191 -23.03 -22.05 -1.92
CA LEU A 191 -24.26 -22.31 -1.16
C LEU A 191 -24.43 -23.82 -1.02
N TYR A 192 -24.39 -24.35 0.20
CA TYR A 192 -24.45 -25.80 0.47
C TYR A 192 -23.42 -26.64 -0.32
N GLY A 193 -22.26 -26.05 -0.66
CA GLY A 193 -21.22 -26.69 -1.47
C GLY A 193 -21.27 -26.36 -2.97
N PHE A 194 -22.42 -25.89 -3.47
CA PHE A 194 -22.62 -25.55 -4.88
C PHE A 194 -22.15 -24.12 -5.20
N ARG A 195 -21.50 -23.93 -6.35
CA ARG A 195 -21.09 -22.61 -6.86
C ARG A 195 -22.35 -21.82 -7.29
N VAL A 196 -22.40 -20.53 -6.98
CA VAL A 196 -23.53 -19.66 -7.37
C VAL A 196 -23.48 -19.36 -8.87
N HIS A 197 -24.55 -19.65 -9.63
CA HIS A 197 -24.56 -19.62 -11.10
C HIS A 197 -24.07 -18.29 -11.72
N ALA A 198 -24.58 -17.14 -11.28
CA ALA A 198 -24.17 -15.83 -11.79
C ALA A 198 -22.71 -15.49 -11.43
N SER A 199 -22.28 -15.82 -10.21
CA SER A 199 -20.91 -15.61 -9.76
C SER A 199 -19.93 -16.50 -10.51
N ALA A 200 -20.33 -17.76 -10.78
CA ALA A 200 -19.56 -18.72 -11.54
C ALA A 200 -19.41 -18.30 -13.01
N ALA A 201 -20.47 -17.78 -13.64
CA ALA A 201 -20.40 -17.25 -15.00
C ALA A 201 -19.41 -16.06 -15.11
N LEU A 202 -19.49 -15.11 -14.17
CA LEU A 202 -18.54 -14.00 -14.13
C LEU A 202 -17.10 -14.47 -13.87
N MET A 203 -16.91 -15.45 -12.97
CA MET A 203 -15.59 -16.00 -12.67
C MET A 203 -14.96 -16.67 -13.89
N ARG A 204 -15.71 -17.52 -14.61
CA ARG A 204 -15.23 -18.15 -15.86
C ARG A 204 -14.79 -17.12 -16.88
N TRP A 205 -15.60 -16.06 -17.09
CA TRP A 205 -15.22 -14.97 -18.02
C TRP A 205 -13.98 -14.20 -17.55
N GLN A 206 -13.85 -13.92 -16.25
CA GLN A 206 -12.68 -13.24 -15.68
C GLN A 206 -11.41 -14.10 -15.67
N GLU A 207 -11.56 -15.42 -15.70
CA GLU A 207 -10.46 -16.39 -15.81
C GLU A 207 -10.00 -16.50 -17.26
N GLU A 208 -10.93 -16.65 -18.20
CA GLU A 208 -10.65 -16.65 -19.65
C GLU A 208 -9.85 -15.41 -20.09
N ARG A 209 -10.33 -14.20 -19.74
CA ARG A 209 -9.62 -12.94 -20.06
C ARG A 209 -8.23 -12.86 -19.41
N ARG A 210 -8.03 -13.54 -18.28
CA ARG A 210 -6.74 -13.57 -17.57
C ARG A 210 -5.76 -14.52 -18.23
N GLU A 211 -6.21 -15.70 -18.65
CA GLU A 211 -5.38 -16.63 -19.43
C GLU A 211 -4.90 -16.00 -20.73
N GLU A 212 -5.77 -15.27 -21.44
CA GLU A 212 -5.37 -14.49 -22.61
C GLU A 212 -4.29 -13.43 -22.28
N MET A 213 -4.42 -12.75 -21.13
CA MET A 213 -3.42 -11.78 -20.68
C MET A 213 -2.08 -12.45 -20.35
N LYS A 214 -2.10 -13.61 -19.70
CA LYS A 214 -0.89 -14.39 -19.41
C LYS A 214 -0.20 -14.84 -20.69
N GLU A 215 -0.95 -15.38 -21.64
CA GLU A 215 -0.39 -15.82 -22.91
C GLU A 215 0.23 -14.63 -23.65
N ARG A 216 -0.43 -13.47 -23.64
CA ARG A 216 0.13 -12.22 -24.21
C ARG A 216 1.43 -11.78 -23.51
N LEU A 217 1.54 -11.93 -22.19
CA LEU A 217 2.78 -11.62 -21.45
C LEU A 217 3.89 -12.63 -21.77
N ARG A 218 3.53 -13.91 -21.87
CA ARG A 218 4.44 -15.01 -22.24
C ARG A 218 5.02 -14.82 -23.64
N VAL A 219 4.17 -14.49 -24.62
CA VAL A 219 4.59 -14.16 -26.00
C VAL A 219 5.55 -12.97 -26.03
N LYS A 220 5.41 -12.00 -25.12
CA LYS A 220 6.30 -10.85 -24.99
C LYS A 220 7.55 -11.13 -24.14
N GLY A 221 7.74 -12.35 -23.64
CA GLY A 221 8.90 -12.73 -22.83
C GLY A 221 8.92 -12.12 -21.43
N LEU A 222 7.77 -11.69 -20.90
CA LEU A 222 7.65 -11.15 -19.55
C LEU A 222 7.17 -12.26 -18.60
N GLU A 223 8.05 -12.70 -17.70
CA GLU A 223 7.71 -13.69 -16.67
C GLU A 223 6.71 -13.09 -15.68
N ALA A 224 5.56 -13.76 -15.53
CA ALA A 224 4.41 -13.18 -14.83
C ALA A 224 4.45 -13.37 -13.29
N GLY A 225 5.41 -14.15 -12.75
CA GLY A 225 5.65 -14.29 -11.29
C GLY A 225 4.44 -14.76 -10.46
N PHE A 226 3.40 -15.29 -11.09
CA PHE A 226 2.21 -15.79 -10.41
C PHE A 226 2.46 -17.21 -9.88
N GLU A 227 1.99 -17.49 -8.66
CA GLU A 227 1.78 -18.86 -8.19
C GLU A 227 0.82 -19.57 -9.16
N GLU A 228 1.27 -20.69 -9.71
CA GLU A 228 0.38 -21.67 -10.34
C GLU A 228 -0.58 -22.15 -9.24
N GLY A 229 -1.87 -21.82 -9.39
CA GLY A 229 -2.86 -22.41 -8.53
C GLY A 229 -2.91 -23.91 -8.81
N GLU A 230 -3.14 -24.74 -7.78
CA GLU A 230 -3.68 -26.08 -8.02
C GLU A 230 -4.95 -25.87 -8.84
N GLU A 231 -4.87 -26.19 -10.13
CA GLU A 231 -6.05 -26.35 -10.98
C GLU A 231 -6.97 -27.30 -10.21
N GLY A 232 -8.18 -26.84 -9.93
CA GLY A 232 -9.13 -27.65 -9.17
C GLY A 232 -9.42 -28.91 -9.97
N GLU A 233 -8.80 -30.02 -9.59
CA GLU A 233 -9.21 -31.38 -9.93
C GLU A 233 -10.69 -31.53 -9.50
N GLY A 234 -11.61 -31.22 -10.39
CA GLY A 234 -13.03 -31.20 -10.10
C GLY A 234 -13.91 -30.81 -11.29
N GLU A 235 -13.35 -30.77 -12.50
CA GLU A 235 -14.15 -30.85 -13.72
C GLU A 235 -14.46 -32.33 -13.96
N GLU A 236 -15.46 -32.85 -13.24
CA GLU A 236 -16.22 -33.98 -13.78
C GLU A 236 -16.97 -33.41 -14.99
N GLU A 237 -16.49 -33.73 -16.19
CA GLU A 237 -17.20 -33.53 -17.44
C GLU A 237 -18.57 -34.22 -17.34
N SER A 238 -19.63 -33.45 -17.16
CA SER A 238 -20.97 -33.95 -17.46
C SER A 238 -21.14 -33.92 -18.97
N GLU A 239 -20.68 -34.97 -19.65
CA GLU A 239 -21.22 -35.36 -20.95
C GLU A 239 -22.70 -35.68 -20.76
N ASP A 240 -23.58 -34.82 -21.25
CA ASP A 240 -24.90 -35.17 -21.82
C ASP A 240 -25.70 -33.87 -22.07
N ASP A 241 -25.83 -33.50 -23.34
CA ASP A 241 -27.10 -33.08 -23.95
C ASP A 241 -26.89 -32.80 -25.45
N GLU A 242 -26.68 -33.86 -26.24
CA GLU A 242 -27.13 -33.87 -27.63
C GLU A 242 -28.66 -33.98 -27.61
N VAL A 243 -29.37 -32.84 -27.65
CA VAL A 243 -30.79 -32.84 -28.02
C VAL A 243 -30.89 -32.41 -29.46
N GLY A 244 -31.02 -33.42 -30.33
CA GLY A 244 -31.16 -33.29 -31.77
C GLY A 244 -32.40 -32.51 -32.19
N GLU A 245 -32.25 -31.84 -33.33
CA GLU A 245 -33.33 -31.19 -34.06
C GLU A 245 -34.41 -32.21 -34.45
N GLY A 246 -35.63 -31.98 -33.98
CA GLY A 246 -36.82 -32.72 -34.39
C GLY A 246 -38.06 -31.85 -34.19
N GLN A 247 -38.57 -31.29 -35.30
CA GLN A 247 -39.89 -30.66 -35.38
C GLN A 247 -40.97 -31.69 -35.06
N ASP A 248 -41.96 -31.30 -34.25
CA ASP A 248 -43.39 -31.42 -34.60
C ASP A 248 -44.27 -30.70 -33.58
N GLY A 249 -45.34 -30.09 -34.10
CA GLY A 249 -46.07 -28.99 -33.48
C GLY A 249 -47.03 -29.31 -32.35
N ILE A 250 -47.33 -28.27 -31.58
CA ILE A 250 -48.66 -28.04 -31.02
C ILE A 250 -48.90 -26.52 -31.05
N ASP A 251 -49.83 -26.15 -31.94
CA ASP A 251 -50.41 -24.83 -32.08
C ASP A 251 -51.35 -24.51 -30.91
N ASP A 252 -51.64 -23.21 -30.80
CA ASP A 252 -52.84 -22.61 -30.22
C ASP A 252 -53.07 -22.71 -28.71
N MET A 253 -52.77 -21.61 -28.01
CA MET A 253 -53.74 -20.82 -27.24
C MET A 253 -52.99 -19.80 -26.38
N PHE A 254 -52.96 -18.52 -26.79
CA PHE A 254 -53.43 -17.36 -26.00
C PHE A 254 -53.06 -16.03 -26.69
N GLU A 255 -53.73 -15.68 -27.79
CA GLU A 255 -53.89 -14.27 -28.17
C GLU A 255 -55.31 -13.83 -27.82
N GLY A 256 -55.41 -12.84 -26.94
CA GLY A 256 -56.66 -12.23 -26.51
C GLY A 256 -56.39 -10.83 -25.99
N GLY A 257 -56.19 -9.89 -26.92
CA GLY A 257 -56.13 -8.46 -26.63
C GLY A 257 -57.47 -7.94 -26.10
N GLY A 258 -57.40 -6.96 -25.19
CA GLY A 258 -58.56 -6.26 -24.67
C GLY A 258 -58.15 -5.00 -23.92
N ALA A 259 -57.95 -3.91 -24.65
CA ALA A 259 -57.77 -2.56 -24.10
C ALA A 259 -59.13 -1.88 -23.86
N VAL A 260 -59.46 -1.53 -22.61
CA VAL A 260 -60.35 -0.44 -22.14
C VAL A 260 -60.28 -0.44 -20.60
N ALA A 261 -60.36 0.62 -19.78
CA ALA A 261 -60.71 2.03 -19.92
C ALA A 261 -60.20 2.79 -18.66
N ALA A 262 -60.20 4.12 -18.75
CA ALA A 262 -59.86 5.08 -17.71
C ALA A 262 -60.93 5.26 -16.61
N ALA A 263 -60.58 6.05 -15.59
CA ALA A 263 -61.36 6.55 -14.42
C ALA A 263 -61.54 5.53 -13.28
N HIS A 264 -61.18 5.82 -12.03
CA HIS A 264 -61.43 7.05 -11.26
C HIS A 264 -60.33 7.32 -10.21
#